data_AF-A0A954EFH8-F1
#
_entry.id   AF-A0A954EFH8-F1
#
_cell.length_a   1.000
_cell.length_b   1.000
_cell.length_c   1.000
_cell.angle_alpha   90.00
_cell.angle_beta   90.00
_cell.angle_gamma   90.00
#
_symmetry.space_group_name_H-M   'P 1'
#
loop_
_entity.id
_entity.type
_entity.pdbx_description
1 polymer ?
#
loop_
_entity_poly.entity_id
_entity_poly.type
_entity_poly.pdbx_seq_one_letter_code
_entity_poly.pdbx_strand_id
1 'polypeptide(L)'
;MCRSHVVQAVFLRNLAGFFSGLLGYVVIVAFVVIAASLAFSAEFFASNHATLDPLTSNFPALLVFLIPALTMTCWADERRMGTDELLFTMPATDFEILIGKYLAILAVYTVGLLFSCTNLIMLSLIGNPDPGVQFTTYLGYWLAGAALISAGMFASALTSHSAVAFVLGALFCCIPVFVSL
;
A
#
# COMPACT_ATOMS: atom_id res chain seq x y z
N MET A 1 25.80 -13.65 -2.94
CA MET A 1 25.29 -13.57 -1.55
C MET A 1 24.67 -12.19 -1.40
N CYS A 2 23.37 -12.10 -1.09
CA CYS A 2 22.67 -10.83 -0.89
C CYS A 2 23.29 -10.10 0.33
N ARG A 3 23.89 -8.93 0.12
CA ARG A 3 24.53 -8.12 1.17
C ARG A 3 23.45 -7.36 1.92
N SER A 4 23.07 -7.86 3.10
CA SER A 4 22.00 -7.27 3.93
C SER A 4 22.15 -5.76 4.18
N HIS A 5 23.39 -5.26 4.29
CA HIS A 5 23.65 -3.84 4.51
C HIS A 5 23.23 -2.96 3.32
N VAL A 6 23.32 -3.47 2.08
CA VAL A 6 22.89 -2.74 0.87
C VAL A 6 21.38 -2.63 0.84
N VAL A 7 20.68 -3.74 1.08
CA VAL A 7 19.21 -3.78 1.16
C VAL A 7 18.68 -2.82 2.22
N GLN A 8 19.29 -2.82 3.42
CA GLN A 8 18.91 -1.93 4.50
C GLN A 8 19.15 -0.45 4.15
N ALA A 9 20.26 -0.13 3.49
CA ALA A 9 20.55 1.24 3.06
C ALA A 9 19.52 1.73 2.02
N VAL A 10 19.19 0.90 1.03
CA VAL A 10 18.15 1.20 0.02
C VAL A 10 16.80 1.37 0.70
N PHE A 11 16.44 0.47 1.62
CA PHE A 11 15.20 0.54 2.39
C PHE A 11 15.09 1.87 3.17
N LEU A 12 16.09 2.21 4.00
CA LEU A 12 16.06 3.45 4.79
C LEU A 12 16.00 4.68 3.91
N ARG A 13 16.78 4.72 2.82
CA ARG A 13 16.78 5.84 1.88
C ARG A 13 15.39 6.05 1.26
N ASN A 14 14.77 4.99 0.76
CA ASN A 14 13.45 5.09 0.12
C ASN A 14 12.37 5.43 1.15
N LEU A 15 12.40 4.79 2.33
CA LEU A 15 11.47 5.07 3.42
C LEU A 15 11.55 6.52 3.87
N ALA A 16 12.77 7.03 4.11
CA ALA A 16 12.99 8.44 4.44
C ALA A 16 12.54 9.38 3.31
N GLY A 17 12.67 8.97 2.04
CA GLY A 17 12.12 9.69 0.90
C GLY A 17 10.60 9.87 0.97
N PHE A 18 9.86 8.79 1.29
CA PHE A 18 8.41 8.86 1.46
C PHE A 18 7.98 9.78 2.62
N PHE A 19 8.67 9.74 3.75
CA PHE A 19 8.35 10.56 4.93
C PHE A 19 8.96 11.97 4.92
N SER A 20 9.86 12.28 3.99
CA SER A 20 10.34 13.65 3.77
C SER A 20 9.49 14.39 2.73
N GLY A 21 8.88 13.65 1.80
CA GLY A 21 7.97 14.19 0.79
C GLY A 21 6.52 14.28 1.26
N LEU A 22 5.78 15.25 0.71
CA LEU A 22 4.34 15.42 0.98
C LEU A 22 3.51 14.20 0.53
N LEU A 23 3.94 13.53 -0.54
CA LEU A 23 3.21 12.41 -1.14
C LEU A 23 2.95 11.26 -0.16
N GLY A 24 3.95 10.87 0.66
CA GLY A 24 3.77 9.77 1.62
C GLY A 24 2.69 10.08 2.64
N TYR A 25 2.69 11.29 3.20
CA TYR A 25 1.66 11.73 4.14
C TYR A 25 0.28 11.80 3.50
N VAL A 26 0.17 12.36 2.30
CA VAL A 26 -1.11 12.47 1.58
C VAL A 26 -1.72 11.09 1.34
N VAL A 27 -0.91 10.11 0.94
CA VAL A 27 -1.41 8.75 0.69
C VAL A 27 -1.85 8.06 2.00
N ILE A 28 -1.10 8.21 3.10
CA ILE A 28 -1.50 7.65 4.40
C ILE A 28 -2.81 8.30 4.89
N VAL A 29 -2.91 9.62 4.84
CA VAL A 29 -4.11 10.34 5.28
C VAL A 29 -5.31 9.97 4.41
N ALA A 30 -5.15 9.95 3.08
CA ALA A 30 -6.20 9.55 2.16
C ALA A 30 -6.65 8.11 2.44
N PHE A 31 -5.72 7.17 2.68
CA PHE A 31 -6.07 5.80 3.04
C PHE A 31 -6.94 5.74 4.30
N VAL A 32 -6.52 6.41 5.38
CA VAL A 32 -7.22 6.36 6.66
C VAL A 32 -8.60 7.02 6.56
N VAL A 33 -8.71 8.16 5.89
CA VAL A 33 -9.97 8.89 5.72
C VAL A 33 -10.95 8.09 4.86
N ILE A 34 -10.49 7.54 3.72
CA ILE A 34 -11.36 6.75 2.84
C ILE A 34 -11.77 5.46 3.55
N ALA A 35 -10.84 4.76 4.22
CA ALA A 35 -11.14 3.56 5.00
C ALA A 35 -12.17 3.84 6.11
N ALA A 36 -12.01 4.94 6.86
CA ALA A 36 -12.99 5.34 7.88
C ALA A 36 -14.37 5.64 7.25
N SER A 37 -14.40 6.35 6.12
CA SER A 37 -15.67 6.66 5.43
C SER A 37 -16.41 5.41 4.93
N LEU A 38 -15.66 4.38 4.50
CA LEU A 38 -16.22 3.11 4.05
C LEU A 38 -16.65 2.24 5.25
N ALA A 39 -15.92 2.30 6.35
CA ALA A 39 -16.25 1.56 7.58
C ALA A 39 -17.52 2.10 8.24
N PHE A 40 -17.67 3.42 8.34
CA PHE A 40 -18.81 4.09 8.97
C PHE A 40 -19.81 4.60 7.92
N SER A 41 -20.17 3.74 6.97
CA SER A 41 -21.13 4.05 5.90
C SER A 41 -22.58 4.02 6.42
N ALA A 42 -23.54 4.52 5.62
CA ALA A 42 -24.96 4.48 5.97
C ALA A 42 -25.47 3.05 6.24
N GLU A 43 -24.88 2.03 5.60
CA GLU A 43 -25.20 0.61 5.82
C GLU A 43 -24.82 0.13 7.22
N PHE A 44 -23.72 0.64 7.78
CA PHE A 44 -23.32 0.36 9.16
C PHE A 44 -24.36 0.88 10.15
N PHE A 45 -24.88 2.10 9.93
CA PHE A 45 -25.91 2.68 10.79
C PHE A 45 -27.28 2.01 10.60
N ALA A 46 -27.58 1.50 9.40
CA ALA A 46 -28.83 0.81 9.11
C ALA A 46 -28.86 -0.63 9.65
N SER A 47 -27.72 -1.31 9.68
CA SER A 47 -27.62 -2.71 10.11
C SER A 47 -27.62 -2.89 11.63
N ASN A 48 -27.43 -1.81 12.41
CA ASN A 48 -27.40 -1.79 13.89
C ASN A 48 -26.47 -2.85 14.52
N HIS A 49 -25.47 -3.31 13.77
CA HIS A 49 -24.49 -4.30 14.16
C HIS A 49 -23.09 -3.69 14.07
N ALA A 50 -22.31 -3.78 15.14
CA ALA A 50 -20.95 -3.27 15.19
C ALA A 50 -19.98 -4.21 14.45
N THR A 51 -20.03 -4.20 13.11
CA THR A 51 -19.19 -5.04 12.22
C THR A 51 -18.44 -4.19 11.19
N LEU A 52 -17.33 -4.73 10.66
CA LEU A 52 -16.52 -4.10 9.60
C LEU A 52 -16.82 -4.66 8.22
N ASP A 53 -17.97 -5.31 8.05
CA ASP A 53 -18.37 -5.93 6.79
C ASP A 53 -18.43 -4.91 5.63
N PRO A 54 -18.96 -3.68 5.84
CA PRO A 54 -18.94 -2.66 4.79
C PRO A 54 -17.53 -2.23 4.38
N LEU A 55 -16.59 -2.20 5.31
CA LEU A 55 -15.19 -1.95 4.98
C LEU A 55 -14.62 -3.13 4.19
N THR A 56 -14.88 -4.36 4.65
CA THR A 56 -14.32 -5.58 4.06
C THR A 56 -14.77 -5.78 2.62
N SER A 57 -16.03 -5.49 2.30
CA SER A 57 -16.55 -5.58 0.94
C SER A 57 -15.93 -4.55 -0.01
N ASN A 58 -15.66 -3.33 0.48
CA ASN A 58 -15.10 -2.23 -0.31
C ASN A 58 -13.56 -2.16 -0.27
N PHE A 59 -12.91 -2.92 0.60
CA PHE A 59 -11.47 -2.90 0.78
C PHE A 59 -10.68 -3.25 -0.49
N PRO A 60 -11.07 -4.26 -1.30
CA PRO A 60 -10.36 -4.56 -2.53
C PRO A 60 -10.36 -3.37 -3.50
N ALA A 61 -11.50 -2.67 -3.64
CA ALA A 61 -11.61 -1.47 -4.47
C ALA A 61 -10.72 -0.33 -3.96
N LEU A 62 -10.61 -0.17 -2.63
CA LEU A 62 -9.70 0.78 -2.01
C LEU A 62 -8.23 0.47 -2.37
N LEU A 63 -7.82 -0.80 -2.31
CA LEU A 63 -6.44 -1.21 -2.64
C LEU A 63 -6.09 -0.99 -4.11
N VAL A 64 -7.04 -1.20 -5.03
CA VAL A 64 -6.85 -0.93 -6.47
C VAL A 64 -6.45 0.51 -6.74
N PHE A 65 -6.95 1.47 -5.95
CA PHE A 65 -6.57 2.87 -6.08
C PHE A 65 -5.30 3.21 -5.29
N LEU A 66 -5.21 2.72 -4.05
CA LEU A 66 -4.15 3.09 -3.12
C LEU A 66 -2.79 2.56 -3.54
N ILE A 67 -2.72 1.32 -3.98
CA ILE A 67 -1.45 0.64 -4.25
C ILE A 67 -0.72 1.23 -5.46
N PRO A 68 -1.41 1.51 -6.58
CA PRO A 68 -0.80 2.27 -7.67
C PRO A 68 -0.36 3.66 -7.23
N ALA A 69 -1.11 4.34 -6.36
CA ALA A 69 -0.69 5.64 -5.81
C ALA A 69 0.59 5.55 -4.98
N LEU A 70 0.79 4.45 -4.23
CA LEU A 70 2.03 4.21 -3.48
C LEU A 70 3.21 3.82 -4.38
N THR A 71 2.96 3.07 -5.44
CA THR A 71 4.01 2.46 -6.28
C THR A 71 4.38 3.28 -7.52
N MET A 72 3.56 4.27 -7.91
CA MET A 72 3.72 5.04 -9.15
C MET A 72 5.05 5.78 -9.27
N THR A 73 5.68 6.19 -8.17
CA THR A 73 6.95 6.93 -8.19
C THR A 73 8.18 6.03 -8.02
N CYS A 74 8.01 4.77 -7.61
CA CYS A 74 9.12 3.94 -7.14
C CYS A 74 10.21 3.67 -8.19
N TRP A 75 9.82 3.54 -9.45
CA TRP A 75 10.72 3.36 -10.60
C TRP A 75 10.57 4.48 -11.63
N ALA A 76 9.36 4.99 -11.82
CA ALA A 76 9.10 6.03 -12.82
C ALA A 76 9.89 7.33 -12.54
N ASP A 77 10.01 7.76 -11.28
CA ASP A 77 10.73 9.00 -10.96
C ASP A 77 12.25 8.84 -11.12
N GLU A 78 12.81 7.67 -10.79
CA GLU A 78 14.25 7.41 -10.98
C GLU A 78 14.62 7.35 -12.46
N ARG A 79 13.75 6.76 -13.29
CA ARG A 79 13.91 6.80 -14.75
C ARG A 79 13.77 8.19 -15.33
N ARG A 80 12.81 8.96 -14.84
CA ARG A 80 12.57 10.34 -15.29
C ARG A 80 13.75 11.25 -14.95
N MET A 81 14.39 11.05 -13.79
CA MET A 81 15.52 11.85 -13.33
C MET A 81 16.88 11.34 -13.86
N GLY A 82 16.92 10.23 -14.60
CA GLY A 82 18.17 9.62 -15.10
C GLY A 82 19.05 9.04 -14.00
N THR A 83 18.55 8.90 -12.77
CA THR A 83 19.27 8.33 -11.64
C THR A 83 19.31 6.80 -11.66
N ASP A 84 18.54 6.17 -12.55
CA ASP A 84 18.57 4.71 -12.79
C ASP A 84 19.98 4.27 -13.22
N GLU A 85 20.68 5.05 -14.06
CA GLU A 85 22.03 4.75 -14.54
C GLU A 85 23.09 4.84 -13.42
N LEU A 86 22.90 5.78 -12.50
CA LEU A 86 23.74 5.92 -11.30
C LEU A 86 23.48 4.78 -10.31
N LEU A 87 22.27 4.23 -10.29
CA LEU A 87 21.92 3.08 -9.45
C LEU A 87 22.55 1.79 -9.97
N PHE A 88 22.53 1.57 -11.29
CA PHE A 88 23.12 0.38 -11.93
C PHE A 88 24.65 0.40 -12.01
N THR A 89 25.27 1.58 -11.87
CA THR A 89 26.74 1.70 -11.78
C THR A 89 27.27 1.49 -10.36
N MET A 90 26.41 1.53 -9.34
CA MET A 90 26.78 1.11 -7.99
C MET A 90 26.95 -0.43 -7.94
N PRO A 91 27.89 -0.95 -7.14
CA PRO A 91 28.13 -2.39 -6.99
C PRO A 91 27.05 -3.06 -6.12
N ALA A 92 25.78 -2.83 -6.47
CA ALA A 92 24.60 -3.42 -5.87
C ALA A 92 23.92 -4.30 -6.92
N THR A 93 23.35 -5.42 -6.49
CA THR A 93 22.59 -6.29 -7.41
C THR A 93 21.16 -5.79 -7.57
N ASP A 94 20.59 -5.96 -8.76
CA ASP A 94 19.19 -5.55 -9.06
C ASP A 94 18.18 -6.14 -8.05
N PHE A 95 18.43 -7.38 -7.60
CA PHE A 95 17.63 -8.05 -6.59
C PHE A 95 17.68 -7.35 -5.22
N GLU A 96 18.84 -6.84 -4.79
CA GLU A 96 18.98 -6.12 -3.51
C GLU A 96 18.18 -4.80 -3.54
N ILE A 97 18.24 -4.10 -4.68
CA ILE A 97 17.50 -2.85 -4.90
C ILE A 97 15.99 -3.11 -4.90
N LEU A 98 15.55 -4.15 -5.62
CA LEU A 98 14.15 -4.55 -5.71
C LEU A 98 13.57 -4.85 -4.34
N ILE A 99 14.25 -5.69 -3.54
CA ILE A 99 13.80 -6.05 -2.18
C ILE A 99 13.77 -4.82 -1.28
N GLY A 100 14.80 -3.96 -1.33
CA GLY A 100 14.85 -2.74 -0.52
C GLY A 100 13.69 -1.78 -0.81
N LYS A 101 13.36 -1.57 -2.09
CA LYS A 101 12.22 -0.74 -2.52
C LYS A 101 10.88 -1.36 -2.13
N TYR A 102 10.71 -2.66 -2.34
CA TYR A 102 9.50 -3.38 -1.96
C TYR A 102 9.22 -3.26 -0.46
N LEU A 103 10.24 -3.52 0.37
CA LEU A 103 10.13 -3.38 1.82
C LEU A 103 9.80 -1.94 2.25
N ALA A 104 10.31 -0.93 1.53
CA ALA A 104 10.02 0.47 1.84
C ALA A 104 8.53 0.79 1.61
N ILE A 105 7.98 0.39 0.46
CA ILE A 105 6.56 0.58 0.15
C ILE A 105 5.67 -0.21 1.12
N LEU A 106 6.04 -1.47 1.38
CA LEU A 106 5.32 -2.33 2.31
C LEU A 106 5.31 -1.75 3.72
N ALA A 107 6.40 -1.14 4.18
CA ALA A 107 6.45 -0.45 5.47
C ALA A 107 5.51 0.78 5.50
N VAL A 108 5.50 1.61 4.45
CA VAL A 108 4.57 2.75 4.34
C VAL A 108 3.11 2.27 4.37
N TYR A 109 2.80 1.22 3.61
CA TYR A 109 1.48 0.60 3.62
C TYR A 109 1.10 0.05 5.00
N THR A 110 2.04 -0.62 5.68
CA THR A 110 1.84 -1.16 7.03
C THR A 110 1.57 -0.04 8.05
N VAL A 111 2.28 1.09 7.95
CA VAL A 111 2.01 2.29 8.77
C VAL A 111 0.61 2.82 8.51
N GLY A 112 0.19 2.92 7.24
CA GLY A 112 -1.18 3.30 6.89
C GLY A 112 -2.22 2.35 7.49
N LEU A 113 -1.99 1.04 7.40
CA LEU A 113 -2.85 0.01 7.97
C LEU A 113 -2.93 0.11 9.50
N LEU A 114 -1.81 0.37 10.17
CA LEU A 114 -1.77 0.60 11.62
C LEU A 114 -2.58 1.83 12.03
N PHE A 115 -2.51 2.94 11.28
CA PHE A 115 -3.37 4.09 11.54
C PHE A 115 -4.86 3.76 11.32
N SER A 116 -5.17 2.92 10.33
CA SER A 116 -6.53 2.42 10.11
C SER A 116 -7.03 1.53 11.25
N CYS A 117 -6.17 0.95 12.11
CA CYS A 117 -6.61 0.27 13.33
C CYS A 117 -7.35 1.19 14.30
N THR A 118 -7.26 2.53 14.15
CA THR A 118 -8.12 3.47 14.89
C THR A 118 -9.61 3.17 14.69
N ASN A 119 -10.00 2.63 13.51
CA ASN A 119 -11.36 2.18 13.25
C ASN A 119 -11.78 1.02 14.17
N LEU A 120 -10.85 0.10 14.52
CA LEU A 120 -11.10 -0.98 15.48
C LEU A 120 -11.39 -0.43 16.87
N ILE A 121 -10.63 0.58 17.30
CA ILE A 121 -10.81 1.24 18.59
C ILE A 121 -12.21 1.86 18.64
N MET A 122 -12.59 2.62 17.61
CA MET A 122 -13.93 3.22 17.53
C MET A 122 -15.03 2.15 17.53
N LEU A 123 -14.84 1.05 16.82
CA LEU A 123 -15.81 -0.04 16.81
C LEU A 123 -15.97 -0.71 18.19
N SER A 124 -14.87 -0.92 18.91
CA SER A 124 -14.88 -1.49 20.26
C SER A 124 -15.52 -0.59 21.31
N LEU A 125 -15.60 0.73 21.05
CA LEU A 125 -16.33 1.67 21.90
C LEU A 125 -17.84 1.66 21.63
N ILE A 126 -18.25 1.37 20.40
CA ILE A 126 -19.65 1.41 19.96
C ILE A 126 -20.35 0.06 20.16
N GLY A 127 -19.62 -1.05 20.09
CA GLY A 127 -20.16 -2.39 20.30
C GLY A 127 -19.12 -3.37 20.86
N ASN A 128 -19.48 -4.66 20.87
CA ASN A 128 -18.60 -5.74 21.35
C ASN A 128 -18.19 -6.68 20.19
N PRO A 129 -17.35 -6.21 19.25
CA PRO A 129 -16.91 -7.01 18.12
C PRO A 129 -15.96 -8.12 18.54
N ASP A 130 -16.00 -9.25 17.83
CA ASP A 130 -15.10 -10.39 18.09
C ASP A 130 -13.65 -10.04 17.68
N PRO A 131 -12.69 -10.03 18.64
CA PRO A 131 -11.30 -9.69 18.34
C PRO A 131 -10.61 -10.70 17.41
N GLY A 132 -11.05 -11.96 17.39
CA GLY A 132 -10.49 -12.99 16.49
C GLY A 132 -10.81 -12.72 15.03
N VAL A 133 -12.04 -12.27 14.75
CA VAL A 133 -12.46 -11.87 13.40
C VAL A 133 -11.71 -10.62 12.97
N GLN A 134 -11.61 -9.62 13.83
CA GLN A 134 -10.88 -8.38 13.52
C GLN A 134 -9.42 -8.62 13.15
N PHE A 135 -8.72 -9.42 13.95
CA PHE A 135 -7.32 -9.74 13.68
C PHE A 135 -7.15 -10.45 12.34
N THR A 136 -8.01 -11.42 12.05
CA THR A 136 -7.98 -12.18 10.79
C THR A 136 -8.28 -11.28 9.59
N THR A 137 -9.26 -10.37 9.71
CA THR A 137 -9.60 -9.40 8.66
C THR A 137 -8.43 -8.45 8.37
N TYR A 138 -7.79 -7.88 9.39
CA TYR A 138 -6.63 -6.99 9.20
C TYR A 138 -5.40 -7.73 8.67
N LEU A 139 -5.20 -8.98 9.08
CA LEU A 139 -4.16 -9.83 8.50
C LEU A 139 -4.41 -10.10 7.02
N GLY A 140 -5.67 -10.36 6.65
CA GLY A 140 -6.11 -10.51 5.26
C GLY A 140 -5.84 -9.25 4.43
N TYR A 141 -6.16 -8.08 4.98
CA TYR A 141 -5.84 -6.79 4.37
C TYR A 141 -4.34 -6.61 4.12
N TRP A 142 -3.52 -6.93 5.11
CA TRP A 142 -2.07 -6.83 5.00
C TRP A 142 -1.52 -7.75 3.90
N LEU A 143 -1.98 -9.00 3.83
CA LEU A 143 -1.57 -9.97 2.81
C LEU A 143 -2.03 -9.55 1.41
N ALA A 144 -3.27 -9.08 1.27
CA ALA A 144 -3.80 -8.59 0.00
C ALA A 144 -2.99 -7.38 -0.51
N GLY A 145 -2.69 -6.44 0.39
CA GLY A 145 -1.84 -5.29 0.09
C GLY A 145 -0.44 -5.68 -0.33
N ALA A 146 0.22 -6.59 0.40
CA ALA A 146 1.55 -7.08 0.06
C ALA A 146 1.60 -7.70 -1.35
N ALA A 147 0.61 -8.53 -1.71
CA ALA A 147 0.51 -9.12 -3.03
C ALA A 147 0.36 -8.06 -4.13
N LEU A 148 -0.58 -7.12 -3.96
CA LEU A 148 -0.86 -6.09 -4.95
C LEU A 148 0.29 -5.07 -5.10
N ILE A 149 1.07 -4.79 -4.03
CA ILE A 149 2.26 -3.94 -4.11
C ILE A 149 3.27 -4.49 -5.12
N SER A 150 3.45 -5.81 -5.17
CA SER A 150 4.34 -6.43 -6.16
C SER A 150 3.87 -6.16 -7.60
N ALA A 151 2.55 -6.23 -7.85
CA ALA A 151 1.96 -5.93 -9.16
C ALA A 151 2.07 -4.43 -9.52
N GLY A 152 1.83 -3.53 -8.56
CA GLY A 152 2.00 -2.09 -8.74
C GLY A 152 3.45 -1.69 -9.03
N MET A 153 4.41 -2.31 -8.35
CA MET A 153 5.83 -2.09 -8.62
C MET A 153 6.23 -2.55 -10.04
N PHE A 154 5.71 -3.70 -10.48
CA PHE A 154 5.92 -4.18 -11.85
C PHE A 154 5.38 -3.19 -12.88
N ALA A 155 4.20 -2.62 -12.65
CA ALA A 155 3.62 -1.60 -13.51
C ALA A 155 4.46 -0.32 -13.58
N SER A 156 4.99 0.13 -12.44
CA SER A 156 5.89 1.29 -12.35
C SER A 156 7.19 1.06 -13.12
N ALA A 157 7.70 -0.18 -13.14
CA ALA A 157 8.88 -0.56 -13.91
C ALA A 157 8.66 -0.65 -15.43
N LEU A 158 7.44 -0.43 -15.94
CA LEU A 158 7.16 -0.43 -17.39
C LEU A 158 7.15 0.97 -18.01
N THR A 159 7.20 2.03 -17.21
CA THR A 159 7.06 3.42 -17.69
C THR A 159 8.00 4.37 -16.97
N SER A 160 8.30 5.49 -17.63
CA SER A 160 9.06 6.61 -17.06
C SER A 160 8.16 7.75 -16.59
N HIS A 161 6.83 7.62 -16.73
CA HIS A 161 5.87 8.65 -16.35
C HIS A 161 4.96 8.16 -15.21
N SER A 162 5.03 8.82 -14.05
CA SER A 162 4.29 8.44 -12.83
C SER A 162 2.77 8.34 -13.04
N ALA A 163 2.17 9.25 -13.81
CA ALA A 163 0.74 9.16 -14.14
C ALA A 163 0.38 7.87 -14.94
N VAL A 164 1.24 7.45 -15.86
CA VAL A 164 1.03 6.21 -16.64
C VAL A 164 1.26 4.99 -15.74
N ALA A 165 2.24 5.07 -14.83
CA ALA A 165 2.51 4.01 -13.85
C ALA A 165 1.31 3.76 -12.95
N PHE A 166 0.64 4.84 -12.53
CA PHE A 166 -0.59 4.77 -11.75
C PHE A 166 -1.71 4.04 -12.52
N VAL A 167 -1.98 4.44 -13.77
CA VAL A 167 -3.05 3.82 -14.57
C VAL A 167 -2.76 2.35 -14.85
N LEU A 168 -1.53 2.01 -15.25
CA LEU A 168 -1.14 0.62 -15.47
C LEU A 168 -1.21 -0.20 -14.18
N GLY A 169 -0.74 0.36 -13.07
CA GLY A 169 -0.81 -0.28 -11.76
C GLY A 169 -2.25 -0.58 -11.36
N ALA A 170 -3.17 0.36 -11.57
CA ALA A 170 -4.59 0.18 -11.28
C ALA A 170 -5.18 -0.93 -12.15
N LEU A 171 -4.86 -0.97 -13.45
CA LEU A 171 -5.30 -2.04 -14.34
C LEU A 171 -4.78 -3.41 -13.90
N PHE A 172 -3.50 -3.51 -13.53
CA PHE A 172 -2.93 -4.76 -13.03
C PHE A 172 -3.54 -5.19 -11.69
N CYS A 173 -3.86 -4.25 -10.81
CA CYS A 173 -4.51 -4.53 -9.53
C CYS A 173 -6.00 -4.88 -9.70
N CYS A 174 -6.68 -4.35 -10.71
CA CYS A 174 -8.07 -4.70 -11.03
C CYS A 174 -8.22 -6.19 -11.35
N ILE A 175 -7.29 -6.78 -12.10
CA ILE A 175 -7.40 -8.18 -12.56
C ILE A 175 -7.63 -9.16 -11.37
N PRO A 176 -6.75 -9.24 -10.36
CA PRO A 176 -6.95 -10.16 -9.23
C PRO A 176 -8.15 -9.78 -8.35
N VAL A 177 -8.47 -8.50 -8.23
CA VAL A 177 -9.57 -8.01 -7.38
C VAL A 177 -10.94 -8.32 -7.99
N PHE A 178 -11.12 -8.12 -9.29
CA PHE A 178 -12.39 -8.42 -9.96
C PHE A 178 -12.57 -9.90 -10.32
N VAL A 179 -11.49 -10.68 -10.37
CA VAL A 179 -11.57 -12.15 -10.50
C VAL A 179 -12.04 -12.81 -9.19
N SER A 180 -11.90 -12.13 -8.05
CA SER A 180 -12.29 -12.65 -6.73
C SER A 180 -13.65 -12.15 -6.21
N LEU A 181 -14.34 -11.29 -6.98
CA LEU A 181 -15.72 -10.82 -6.77
C LEU A 181 -16.70 -11.69 -7.56
#